data_AF-A0A154W1I3-F1
#
_entry.id   AF-A0A154W1I3-F1
#
_cell.length_a   1.000
_cell.length_b   1.000
_cell.length_c   1.000
_cell.angle_alpha   90.00
_cell.angle_beta   90.00
_cell.angle_gamma   90.00
#
_symmetry.space_group_name_H-M   'P 1'
#
loop_
_entity.id
_entity.type
_entity.pdbx_description
1 polymer ?
#
loop_
_entity_poly.entity_id
_entity_poly.type
_entity_poly.pdbx_seq_one_letter_code
_entity_poly.pdbx_strand_id
1 'polypeptide(L)'
;MLQIRNDAFLIEVGTLDAGVAIRDGHAFHFVSADPRFQELETRKFGDLGQLQRAADALGRHKPRGKGRRIGHPILEGRQNATQ
;
A
#
# COMPACT_ATOMS: atom_id res chain seq x y z
N MET A 1 32.56 5.83 15.23
CA MET A 1 32.12 5.91 13.83
C MET A 1 31.08 4.82 13.62
N LEU A 2 29.79 5.15 13.68
CA LEU A 2 28.71 4.16 13.59
C LEU A 2 28.45 3.87 12.11
N GLN A 3 29.07 2.84 11.56
CA GLN A 3 28.83 2.41 10.19
C GLN A 3 27.54 1.60 10.16
N ILE A 4 26.40 2.27 10.00
CA ILE A 4 25.11 1.61 9.78
C ILE A 4 25.14 1.02 8.37
N ARG A 5 25.53 -0.26 8.26
CA ARG A 5 25.28 -1.06 7.06
C ARG A 5 23.83 -1.50 7.13
N ASN A 6 22.95 -0.75 6.47
CA ASN A 6 21.57 -1.15 6.33
C ASN A 6 21.41 -1.73 4.92
N ASP A 7 21.24 -3.04 4.83
CA ASP A 7 20.98 -3.70 3.56
C ASP A 7 19.55 -3.35 3.15
N ALA A 8 19.40 -2.64 2.03
CA ALA A 8 18.12 -2.26 1.46
C ALA A 8 17.86 -3.06 0.18
N PHE A 9 16.68 -3.67 0.09
CA PHE A 9 16.25 -4.52 -1.01
C PHE A 9 14.99 -3.94 -1.63
N LEU A 10 14.99 -3.74 -2.95
CA LEU A 10 13.79 -3.36 -3.68
C LEU A 10 12.86 -4.57 -3.78
N ILE A 11 11.58 -4.37 -3.50
CA ILE A 11 10.54 -5.39 -3.57
C ILE A 11 9.61 -5.03 -4.72
N GLU A 12 9.63 -5.87 -5.74
CA GLU A 12 8.80 -5.75 -6.92
C GLU A 12 7.75 -6.85 -6.91
N VAL A 13 6.50 -6.50 -7.25
CA VAL A 13 5.39 -7.43 -7.37
C VAL A 13 4.78 -7.29 -8.76
N GLY A 14 5.11 -8.23 -9.64
CA GLY A 14 4.73 -8.17 -11.04
C GLY A 14 5.44 -7.00 -11.75
N THR A 15 4.69 -6.01 -12.21
CA THR A 15 5.21 -4.78 -12.83
C THR A 15 5.11 -3.57 -11.91
N LEU A 16 4.84 -3.78 -10.62
CA LEU A 16 4.67 -2.71 -9.64
C LEU A 16 5.83 -2.72 -8.66
N ASP A 17 6.46 -1.55 -8.52
CA ASP A 17 7.34 -1.26 -7.38
C ASP A 17 6.49 -1.26 -6.10
N ALA A 18 6.60 -2.32 -5.31
CA ALA A 18 5.83 -2.43 -4.07
C ALA A 18 6.44 -1.55 -2.97
N GLY A 19 7.78 -1.50 -2.90
CA GLY A 19 8.49 -0.71 -1.91
C GLY A 19 9.91 -1.23 -1.64
N VAL A 20 10.50 -0.76 -0.55
CA VAL A 20 11.87 -1.10 -0.14
C VAL A 20 11.85 -1.82 1.20
N ALA A 21 12.51 -2.97 1.29
CA ALA A 21 12.79 -3.68 2.52
C ALA A 21 14.15 -3.25 3.07
N ILE A 22 14.17 -2.80 4.31
CA ILE A 22 15.34 -2.26 5.02
C ILE A 22 15.67 -3.24 6.15
N ARG A 23 16.91 -3.73 6.20
CA ARG A 23 17.36 -4.67 7.24
C ARG A 23 17.76 -3.94 8.52
N ASP A 24 16.85 -3.92 9.49
CA ASP A 24 17.09 -3.42 10.84
C ASP A 24 17.54 -4.57 11.78
N GLY A 25 18.84 -4.87 11.75
CA GLY A 25 19.45 -5.93 12.56
C GLY A 25 18.98 -7.34 12.17
N HIS A 26 18.10 -7.92 12.98
CA HIS A 26 17.48 -9.25 12.75
C HIS A 26 16.09 -9.17 12.11
N ALA A 27 15.56 -7.97 11.93
CA ALA A 27 14.25 -7.75 11.34
C ALA A 27 14.36 -6.99 10.03
N PHE A 28 13.35 -7.15 9.19
CA PHE A 28 13.15 -6.37 7.99
C PHE A 28 11.96 -5.45 8.20
N HIS A 29 12.21 -4.16 7.95
CA HIS A 29 11.22 -3.11 7.91
C HIS A 29 10.88 -2.81 6.47
N PHE A 30 9.60 -2.68 6.15
CA PHE A 30 9.16 -2.36 4.80
C PHE A 30 8.73 -0.89 4.72
N VAL A 31 9.11 -0.22 3.64
CA VAL A 31 8.64 1.13 3.29
C VAL A 31 7.88 1.01 1.98
N SER A 32 6.60 1.34 1.99
CA SER A 32 5.73 1.14 0.82
C SER A 32 5.90 2.29 -0.18
N ALA A 33 6.01 1.95 -1.46
CA ALA A 33 5.95 2.94 -2.55
C ALA A 33 4.52 3.11 -3.08
N ASP A 34 3.67 2.09 -2.94
CA ASP A 34 2.27 2.11 -3.36
C ASP A 34 1.32 1.83 -2.16
N PRO A 35 0.20 2.58 -2.03
CA PRO A 35 -0.75 2.44 -0.92
C PRO A 35 -1.35 1.05 -0.73
N ARG A 36 -1.32 0.18 -1.75
CA ARG A 36 -1.78 -1.21 -1.64
C ARG A 36 -0.90 -2.04 -0.71
N PHE A 37 0.36 -1.64 -0.53
CA PHE A 37 1.33 -2.34 0.30
C PHE A 37 1.57 -1.64 1.65
N GLN A 38 0.83 -0.56 1.95
CA GLN A 38 0.97 0.22 3.19
C GLN A 38 0.72 -0.64 4.45
N GLU A 39 -0.10 -1.69 4.33
CA GLU A 39 -0.31 -2.66 5.42
C GLU A 39 0.99 -3.36 5.84
N LEU A 40 1.95 -3.54 4.92
CA LEU A 40 3.23 -4.19 5.21
C LEU A 40 4.18 -3.28 6.01
N GLU A 41 4.02 -1.96 5.98
CA GLU A 41 4.91 -1.03 6.71
C GLU A 41 4.76 -1.13 8.22
N THR A 42 3.57 -1.53 8.68
CA THR A 42 3.29 -1.72 10.11
C THR A 42 3.78 -3.07 10.64
N ARG A 43 4.22 -3.95 9.75
CA ARG A 43 4.60 -5.32 10.07
C ARG A 43 6.12 -5.46 10.06
N LYS A 44 6.63 -6.19 11.07
CA LYS A 44 8.04 -6.61 11.10
C LYS A 44 8.14 -8.01 10.50
N PHE A 45 9.07 -8.18 9.59
CA PHE A 45 9.35 -9.47 8.97
C PHE A 45 10.67 -10.02 9.49
N GLY A 46 10.70 -11.32 9.77
CA GLY A 46 11.95 -11.98 10.20
C GLY A 46 12.89 -12.30 9.04
N ASP A 47 12.37 -12.31 7.81
CA ASP A 47 13.10 -12.67 6.60
C ASP A 47 12.49 -12.00 5.36
N LEU A 48 13.33 -11.77 4.35
CA LEU A 48 12.95 -11.17 3.07
C LEU A 48 11.90 -12.00 2.32
N GLY A 49 11.99 -13.33 2.37
CA GLY A 49 11.05 -14.23 1.73
C GLY A 49 9.65 -14.17 2.33
N GLN A 50 9.54 -13.90 3.64
CA GLN A 50 8.24 -13.68 4.29
C GLN A 50 7.59 -12.38 3.79
N LEU A 51 8.39 -11.33 3.64
CA LEU A 51 7.95 -10.04 3.12
C LEU A 51 7.51 -10.16 1.65
N GLN A 52 8.31 -10.81 0.80
CA GLN A 52 7.98 -11.01 -0.62
C GLN A 52 6.65 -11.77 -0.79
N ARG A 53 6.41 -12.82 0.00
CA ARG A 53 5.14 -13.57 -0.03
C ARG A 53 3.96 -12.71 0.40
N ALA A 54 4.12 -11.88 1.41
CA ALA A 54 3.07 -10.96 1.86
C ALA A 54 2.77 -9.90 0.80
N ALA A 55 3.80 -9.35 0.15
CA ALA A 55 3.66 -8.42 -0.96
C ALA A 55 2.96 -9.06 -2.17
N ASP A 56 3.35 -10.27 -2.56
CA ASP A 56 2.69 -11.02 -3.63
C ASP A 56 1.21 -11.30 -3.31
N ALA A 57 0.89 -11.65 -2.06
CA ALA A 57 -0.50 -11.83 -1.62
C ALA A 57 -1.35 -10.55 -1.77
N LEU A 58 -0.80 -9.39 -1.39
CA LEU A 58 -1.48 -8.10 -1.55
C LEU A 58 -1.59 -7.67 -3.02
N GLY A 59 -0.54 -7.90 -3.82
CA GLY A 59 -0.55 -7.58 -5.25
C GLY A 59 -1.58 -8.40 -6.04
N ARG A 60 -1.82 -9.65 -5.64
CA ARG A 60 -2.89 -10.50 -6.21
C ARG A 60 -4.28 -10.06 -5.77
N HIS A 61 -4.41 -9.54 -4.56
CA HIS A 61 -5.65 -8.91 -4.08
C HIS A 61 -5.81 -7.52 -4.68
N LYS A 62 -6.18 -7.46 -5.97
CA LYS A 62 -6.68 -6.25 -6.62
C LYS A 62 -7.70 -5.60 -5.67
N PRO A 63 -7.49 -4.35 -5.22
CA PRO A 63 -8.50 -3.67 -4.42
C PRO A 63 -9.75 -3.60 -5.31
N ARG A 64 -10.78 -4.37 -4.95
CA ARG A 64 -12.13 -4.11 -5.43
C ARG A 64 -12.40 -2.72 -4.90
N GLY A 65 -12.21 -1.71 -5.75
CA GLY A 65 -12.48 -0.34 -5.40
C GLY A 65 -13.84 -0.31 -4.73
N LYS A 66 -13.85 -0.02 -3.42
CA LYS A 66 -15.04 0.51 -2.77
C LYS A 66 -15.20 1.87 -3.45
N GLY A 67 -15.87 1.84 -4.60
CA GLY A 67 -16.50 3.00 -5.20
C GLY A 67 -17.36 3.57 -4.10
N ARG A 68 -16.81 4.56 -3.42
CA ARG A 68 -17.51 5.40 -2.47
C ARG A 68 -18.56 6.09 -3.33
N ARG A 69 -19.72 5.44 -3.47
CA ARG A 69 -20.97 6.09 -3.82
C ARG A 69 -21.18 7.13 -2.74
N ILE A 70 -20.59 8.30 -2.96
CA ILE A 70 -21.01 9.54 -2.36
C ILE A 70 -22.46 9.73 -2.80
N GLY A 71 -23.38 9.14 -2.05
CA GLY A 71 -24.75 9.60 -2.06
C GLY A 71 -24.71 11.03 -1.55
N HIS A 72 -24.65 11.98 -2.46
CA HIS A 72 -25.14 13.33 -2.23
C HIS A 72 -26.64 13.29 -2.53
N PRO A 73 -27.53 13.22 -1.53
CA PRO A 73 -28.84 13.83 -1.67
C PRO A 73 -28.72 15.25 -1.13
N ILE A 74 -28.35 16.20 -2.00
CA ILE A 74 -28.45 17.62 -1.65
C ILE A 74 -29.25 18.33 -2.75
N LEU A 75 -30.52 18.51 -2.41
CA LEU A 75 -31.45 19.57 -2.79
C LEU A 75 -32.14 19.47 -4.17
N GLU A 76 -33.33 18.86 -4.13
CA GLU A 76 -34.50 19.39 -4.84
C GLU A 76 -34.58 20.91 -4.64
N GLY A 77 -34.65 21.64 -5.74
CA GLY A 77 -34.85 23.08 -5.68
C GLY A 77 -34.59 23.76 -7.01
N ARG A 78 -35.54 23.66 -7.94
CA ARG A 78 -36.28 24.83 -8.44
C ARG A 78 -37.12 24.45 -9.66
N GLN A 79 -38.43 24.55 -9.44
CA GLN A 79 -39.46 24.57 -10.45
C GLN A 79 -39.16 25.75 -11.39
N ASN A 80 -38.81 25.45 -12.64
CA ASN A 80 -38.83 26.41 -13.72
C ASN A 80 -40.21 26.28 -14.37
N ALA A 81 -41.15 27.10 -13.91
CA ALA A 81 -42.38 27.37 -14.64
C ALA A 81 -42.27 28.79 -15.17
N THR A 82 -41.72 28.89 -16.38
CA THR A 82 -41.96 30.02 -17.28
C THR A 82 -43.27 29.74 -18.01
N GLN A 83 -44.05 30.81 -18.17
CA GLN A 83 -45.33 30.97 -18.88
C GLN A 83 -46.59 30.92 -18.02
#